data_AF-A0A0C4FE41-F1
#
_entry.id   AF-A0A0C4FE41-F1
#
_cell.length_a   1.000
_cell.length_b   1.000
_cell.length_c   1.000
_cell.angle_alpha   90.00
_cell.angle_beta   90.00
_cell.angle_gamma   90.00
#
_symmetry.space_group_name_H-M   'P 1'
#
loop_
_entity.id
_entity.type
_entity.pdbx_description
1 polymer ?
#
loop_
_entity_poly.entity_id
_entity_poly.type
_entity_poly.pdbx_seq_one_letter_code
_entity_poly.pdbx_strand_id
1 'polypeptide(L)'
;MSDAQIRPPLPPFTLESAIEKVRLAEDGWNSRDAAKVSLAYSLDTKWRNRAEFANNREEAKGFLERKWKKEFEYRLIKELWAFGGNRIAVRYAYEWRDDSVT
;
A
#
# COMPACT_ATOMS: atom_id res chain seq x y z
N MET A 1 -20.78 6.27 -10.52
CA MET A 1 -19.73 5.33 -10.93
C MET A 1 -18.40 5.97 -10.59
N SER A 2 -17.51 5.28 -9.88
CA SER A 2 -16.30 5.89 -9.31
C SER A 2 -15.30 6.31 -10.40
N ASP A 3 -14.84 7.56 -10.37
CA ASP A 3 -13.63 8.05 -11.07
C ASP A 3 -12.36 7.41 -10.48
N ALA A 4 -12.32 6.09 -10.44
CA ALA A 4 -11.08 5.36 -10.17
C ALA A 4 -10.26 5.44 -11.45
N GLN A 5 -9.25 6.34 -11.46
CA GLN A 5 -8.23 6.36 -12.51
C GLN A 5 -7.74 4.93 -12.76
N ILE A 6 -7.70 4.52 -14.03
CA ILE A 6 -7.20 3.20 -14.42
C ILE A 6 -5.71 3.15 -14.07
N ARG A 7 -5.34 2.26 -13.14
CA ARG A 7 -3.95 2.09 -12.68
C ARG A 7 -3.42 0.73 -13.13
N PRO A 8 -2.77 0.63 -14.30
CA PRO A 8 -2.09 -0.61 -14.68
C PRO A 8 -0.98 -0.98 -13.68
N PRO A 9 -0.56 -2.24 -13.64
CA PRO A 9 -1.15 -3.38 -14.37
C PRO A 9 -2.55 -3.77 -13.82
N LEU A 10 -3.40 -4.28 -14.72
CA LEU A 10 -4.78 -4.70 -14.44
C LEU A 10 -4.90 -6.23 -14.37
N PRO A 11 -5.84 -6.78 -13.58
CA PRO A 11 -6.07 -8.22 -13.55
C PRO A 11 -6.79 -8.72 -14.83
N PRO A 12 -6.70 -10.02 -15.17
CA PRO A 12 -5.95 -11.05 -14.46
C PRO A 12 -4.43 -10.87 -14.60
N PHE A 13 -3.71 -11.12 -13.51
CA PHE A 13 -2.25 -10.92 -13.49
C PHE A 13 -1.50 -12.10 -14.10
N THR A 14 -0.41 -11.80 -14.81
CA THR A 14 0.68 -12.75 -15.11
C THR A 14 1.74 -12.66 -14.01
N LEU A 15 2.77 -13.49 -14.07
CA LEU A 15 3.89 -13.38 -13.12
C LEU A 15 4.56 -12.00 -13.23
N GLU A 16 4.84 -11.55 -14.45
CA GLU A 16 5.49 -10.28 -14.74
C GLU A 16 4.65 -9.10 -14.25
N SER A 17 3.36 -9.09 -14.58
CA SER A 17 2.48 -7.98 -14.18
C SER A 17 2.15 -7.99 -12.68
N ALA A 18 2.18 -9.16 -12.02
CA ALA A 18 2.10 -9.26 -10.57
C ALA A 18 3.35 -8.68 -9.90
N ILE A 19 4.56 -9.02 -10.38
CA ILE A 19 5.82 -8.46 -9.87
C ILE A 19 5.84 -6.94 -10.05
N GLU A 20 5.46 -6.45 -11.23
CA GLU A 20 5.34 -5.01 -11.51
C GLU A 20 4.36 -4.33 -10.56
N LYS A 21 3.18 -4.93 -10.32
CA LYS A 21 2.20 -4.40 -9.36
C LYS A 21 2.78 -4.27 -7.96
N VAL A 22 3.54 -5.28 -7.52
CA VAL A 22 4.20 -5.29 -6.20
C VAL A 22 5.27 -4.20 -6.11
N ARG A 23 6.07 -4.01 -7.16
CA ARG A 23 7.11 -2.96 -7.23
C ARG A 23 6.51 -1.56 -7.22
N LEU A 24 5.49 -1.29 -8.03
CA LEU A 24 4.78 0.01 -8.02
C LEU A 24 4.15 0.31 -6.65
N ALA A 25 3.67 -0.73 -5.95
CA ALA A 25 3.18 -0.57 -4.58
C ALA A 25 4.33 -0.30 -3.59
N GLU A 26 5.47 -0.96 -3.71
CA GLU A 26 6.68 -0.67 -2.91
C GLU A 26 7.11 0.79 -3.08
N ASP A 27 7.26 1.25 -4.32
CA ASP A 27 7.64 2.63 -4.66
C ASP A 27 6.66 3.65 -4.11
N GLY A 28 5.35 3.37 -4.26
CA GLY A 28 4.29 4.19 -3.71
C GLY A 28 4.45 4.36 -2.19
N TRP A 29 4.60 3.27 -1.45
CA TRP A 29 4.73 3.30 0.00
C TRP A 29 6.06 3.93 0.47
N ASN A 30 7.17 3.75 -0.25
CA ASN A 30 8.45 4.37 0.06
C ASN A 30 8.45 5.90 -0.14
N SER A 31 7.50 6.45 -0.91
CA SER A 31 7.29 7.90 -0.99
C SER A 31 6.87 8.52 0.35
N ARG A 32 6.24 7.75 1.25
CA ARG A 32 5.68 8.20 2.53
C ARG A 32 4.65 9.34 2.38
N ASP A 33 4.04 9.45 1.20
CA ASP A 33 3.00 10.43 0.89
C ASP A 33 1.62 9.77 0.96
N ALA A 34 0.85 10.11 2.01
CA ALA A 34 -0.47 9.54 2.25
C ALA A 34 -1.48 9.88 1.15
N ALA A 35 -1.42 11.10 0.60
CA ALA A 35 -2.29 11.51 -0.48
C ALA A 35 -1.99 10.69 -1.74
N LYS A 36 -0.71 10.56 -2.12
CA LYS A 36 -0.30 9.79 -3.29
C LYS A 36 -0.62 8.30 -3.16
N VAL A 37 -0.37 7.69 -2.01
CA VAL A 37 -0.60 6.26 -1.79
C VAL A 37 -2.07 5.90 -1.75
N SER A 38 -2.92 6.75 -1.15
CA SER A 38 -4.37 6.49 -1.05
C SER A 38 -5.06 6.42 -2.43
N LEU A 39 -4.53 7.09 -3.45
CA LEU A 39 -5.05 7.04 -4.82
C LEU A 39 -4.91 5.66 -5.49
N ALA A 40 -4.11 4.75 -4.93
CA ALA A 40 -4.01 3.37 -5.43
C ALA A 40 -5.23 2.51 -5.09
N TYR A 41 -6.13 2.99 -4.23
CA TYR A 41 -7.25 2.24 -3.68
C TYR A 41 -8.58 2.83 -4.12
N SER A 42 -9.63 2.01 -4.24
CA SER A 42 -10.98 2.49 -4.58
C SER A 42 -11.52 3.46 -3.52
N LEU A 43 -12.52 4.28 -3.87
CA LEU A 43 -13.14 5.23 -2.94
C LEU A 43 -13.74 4.52 -1.72
N ASP A 44 -14.26 3.30 -1.92
CA ASP A 44 -14.91 2.43 -0.94
C ASP A 44 -13.99 1.32 -0.39
N THR A 45 -12.66 1.49 -0.50
CA THR A 45 -11.69 0.46 -0.12
C THR A 45 -11.89 -0.05 1.31
N LYS A 46 -11.70 -1.35 1.52
CA LYS A 46 -11.87 -2.03 2.82
C LYS A 46 -10.54 -2.60 3.28
N TRP A 47 -10.02 -2.09 4.39
CA TRP A 47 -8.74 -2.53 4.94
C TRP A 47 -8.91 -3.08 6.34
N ARG A 48 -8.07 -4.05 6.65
CA ARG A 48 -7.67 -4.37 8.01
C ARG A 48 -6.15 -4.28 8.08
N ASN A 49 -5.63 -3.30 8.81
CA ASN A 49 -4.21 -3.16 9.09
C ASN A 49 -3.97 -3.52 10.56
N ARG A 50 -3.30 -4.67 10.81
CA ARG A 50 -3.18 -5.24 12.16
C ARG A 50 -4.57 -5.41 12.81
N ALA A 51 -4.87 -4.62 13.84
CA ALA A 51 -6.14 -4.58 14.57
C ALA A 51 -7.00 -3.33 14.25
N GLU A 52 -6.55 -2.47 13.33
CA GLU A 52 -7.25 -1.26 12.88
C GLU A 52 -7.97 -1.51 11.54
N PHE A 53 -9.11 -0.87 11.35
CA PHE A 53 -9.96 -1.03 10.17
C PHE A 53 -10.16 0.32 9.48
N ALA A 54 -10.23 0.31 8.15
CA ALA A 54 -10.62 1.46 7.34
C ALA A 54 -11.65 1.04 6.29
N ASN A 55 -12.70 1.84 6.14
CA ASN A 55 -13.90 1.54 5.36
C ASN A 55 -14.04 2.34 4.06
N ASN A 56 -13.12 3.25 3.79
CA ASN A 56 -13.07 4.07 2.59
C ASN A 56 -11.65 4.62 2.39
N ARG A 57 -11.42 5.28 1.25
CA ARG A 57 -10.10 5.85 0.90
C ARG A 57 -9.64 6.92 1.90
N GLU A 58 -10.56 7.73 2.43
CA GLU A 58 -10.21 8.82 3.35
C GLU A 58 -9.71 8.28 4.69
N GLU A 59 -10.38 7.26 5.23
CA GLU A 59 -9.91 6.56 6.45
C GLU A 59 -8.55 5.89 6.23
N ALA A 60 -8.34 5.27 5.07
CA ALA A 60 -7.05 4.69 4.70
C ALA A 60 -5.95 5.76 4.60
N LYS A 61 -6.26 6.94 4.03
CA LYS A 61 -5.35 8.09 4.00
C LYS A 61 -5.01 8.57 5.41
N GLY A 62 -6.00 8.76 6.28
CA GLY A 62 -5.78 9.16 7.67
C GLY A 62 -4.93 8.15 8.45
N PHE A 63 -5.09 6.85 8.21
CA PHE A 63 -4.20 5.81 8.74
C PHE A 63 -2.75 6.02 8.29
N LEU A 64 -2.52 6.24 6.99
CA LEU A 64 -1.18 6.45 6.43
C LEU A 64 -0.50 7.71 7.01
N GLU A 65 -1.27 8.80 7.21
CA GLU A 65 -0.77 10.02 7.87
C GLU A 65 -0.30 9.75 9.29
N ARG A 66 -1.08 8.99 10.09
CA ARG A 66 -0.69 8.60 11.45
C ARG A 66 0.53 7.69 11.44
N LYS A 67 0.59 6.73 10.50
CA LYS A 67 1.69 5.78 10.36
C LYS A 67 3.01 6.51 10.18
N TRP A 68 3.12 7.41 9.22
CA TRP A 68 4.40 8.09 8.91
C TRP A 68 4.71 9.29 9.80
N LYS A 69 3.75 9.75 10.62
CA LYS A 69 4.06 10.63 11.77
C LYS A 69 4.80 9.89 12.91
N LYS A 70 4.62 8.57 13.01
CA LYS A 70 5.26 7.73 14.02
C LYS A 70 6.50 7.00 13.49
N GLU A 71 6.44 6.52 12.25
CA GLU A 71 7.46 5.67 11.66
C GLU A 71 8.48 6.48 10.85
N PHE A 72 9.47 7.07 11.53
CA PHE A 72 10.52 7.87 10.89
C PHE A 72 11.51 7.01 10.12
N GLU A 73 12.10 7.61 9.07
CA GLU A 73 13.08 6.94 8.19
C GLU A 73 12.59 5.61 7.61
N TYR A 74 11.26 5.47 7.47
CA TYR A 74 10.61 4.29 6.92
C TYR A 74 11.21 3.87 5.57
N ARG A 75 11.67 2.62 5.49
CA ARG A 75 12.13 1.94 4.26
C ARG A 75 11.48 0.58 4.15
N LEU A 76 10.82 0.31 3.03
CA LEU A 76 10.03 -0.90 2.79
C LEU A 76 10.57 -1.68 1.60
N ILE A 77 10.59 -3.00 1.75
CA ILE A 77 10.78 -3.98 0.68
C ILE A 77 9.55 -4.90 0.63
N LYS A 78 9.02 -5.13 -0.56
CA LYS A 78 7.95 -6.06 -0.90
C LYS A 78 8.45 -7.08 -1.90
N GLU A 79 7.96 -8.30 -1.76
CA GLU A 79 8.27 -9.42 -2.64
C GLU A 79 6.99 -10.21 -2.93
N LEU A 80 6.81 -10.61 -4.19
CA LEU A 80 5.70 -11.47 -4.59
C LEU A 80 5.81 -12.83 -3.89
N TRP A 81 4.71 -13.31 -3.31
CA TRP A 81 4.62 -14.67 -2.79
C TRP A 81 3.84 -15.59 -3.74
N ALA A 82 2.64 -15.18 -4.14
CA ALA A 82 1.78 -15.90 -5.06
C ALA A 82 0.78 -14.93 -5.72
N PHE A 83 0.18 -15.31 -6.84
CA PHE A 83 -0.88 -14.55 -7.50
C PHE A 83 -1.91 -15.49 -8.14
N GLY A 84 -3.12 -14.98 -8.38
CA GLY A 84 -4.18 -15.73 -9.07
C GLY A 84 -5.39 -14.85 -9.34
N GLY A 85 -5.83 -14.80 -10.61
CA GLY A 85 -6.93 -13.93 -11.04
C GLY A 85 -6.63 -12.47 -10.70
N ASN A 86 -7.44 -11.87 -9.82
CA ASN A 86 -7.30 -10.50 -9.35
C ASN A 86 -6.61 -10.35 -7.97
N ARG A 87 -6.03 -11.43 -7.43
CA ARG A 87 -5.39 -11.43 -6.10
C ARG A 87 -3.88 -11.61 -6.20
N ILE A 88 -3.18 -10.92 -5.30
CA ILE A 88 -1.73 -11.03 -5.11
C ILE A 88 -1.46 -11.20 -3.61
N ALA A 89 -0.69 -12.22 -3.25
CA ALA A 89 -0.11 -12.39 -1.93
C ALA A 89 1.32 -11.83 -1.93
N VAL A 90 1.64 -10.99 -0.94
CA VAL A 90 2.89 -10.23 -0.88
C VAL A 90 3.56 -10.45 0.48
N ARG A 91 4.85 -10.78 0.47
CA ARG A 91 5.73 -10.72 1.66
C ARG A 91 6.39 -9.35 1.71
N TYR A 92 6.63 -8.81 2.89
CA TYR A 92 7.29 -7.52 3.02
C TYR A 92 7.99 -7.35 4.37
N ALA A 93 8.98 -6.48 4.40
CA ALA A 93 9.68 -6.03 5.60
C ALA A 93 9.92 -4.53 5.51
N TYR A 94 9.87 -3.83 6.64
CA TYR A 94 10.24 -2.42 6.69
C TYR A 94 11.01 -2.10 7.96
N GLU A 95 11.99 -1.23 7.82
CA GLU A 95 12.77 -0.66 8.91
C GLU A 95 12.33 0.79 9.13
N TRP A 96 12.34 1.22 10.39
CA TRP A 96 11.97 2.56 10.81
C TRP A 96 12.49 2.79 12.25
N ARG A 97 12.50 4.05 12.69
CA ARG A 97 12.76 4.43 14.09
C ARG A 97 11.67 5.36 14.60
N ASP A 98 11.41 5.36 15.90
CA ASP A 98 10.54 6.36 16.52
C ASP A 98 11.32 7.67 16.80
N ASP A 99 10.65 8.61 17.48
CA ASP A 99 11.21 9.89 17.92
C ASP A 99 11.95 9.79 19.26
N SER A 100 12.13 8.58 19.81
CA SER A 100 12.88 8.43 21.05
C SER A 100 14.38 8.58 20.78
N VAL A 101 14.90 9.76 21.12
CA VAL A 101 16.35 9.98 21.25
C VAL A 101 16.73 9.35 22.58
N THR A 102 17.45 8.23 22.53
CA THR A 102 18.16 7.76 23.73
C THR A 102 19.35 8.66 23.99
#